data_AF-A0A328SMD4-F1
#
_entry.id   AF-A0A328SMD4-F1
#
_cell.length_a   1.000
_cell.length_b   1.000
_cell.length_c   1.000
_cell.angle_alpha   90.00
_cell.angle_beta   90.00
_cell.angle_gamma   90.00
#
_symmetry.space_group_name_H-M   'P 1'
#
loop_
_entity.id
_entity.type
_entity.pdbx_description
1 polymer ?
#
loop_
_entity_poly.entity_id
_entity_poly.type
_entity_poly.pdbx_seq_one_letter_code
_entity_poly.pdbx_strand_id
1 'polypeptide(L)'
;MAEKNMIIALVLSFFVTGLGNVYNGLTMRGLVEFVIAIVLGLLNMYVSSIFVIIALLWALYVLYDTYQCTNAINNNKTIPLLLTQIDLQ
;
A
#
# COMPACT_ATOMS: atom_id res chain seq x y z
N MET A 1 15.79 1.86 -13.26
CA MET A 1 15.20 0.88 -12.33
C MET A 1 14.78 -0.33 -13.16
N ALA A 2 15.11 -1.55 -12.75
CA ALA A 2 14.72 -2.75 -13.50
C ALA A 2 13.19 -2.92 -13.46
N GLU A 3 12.61 -3.45 -14.54
CA GLU A 3 11.18 -3.74 -14.64
C GLU A 3 10.76 -4.66 -13.47
N LYS A 4 9.75 -4.22 -12.71
CA LYS A 4 9.22 -4.94 -11.56
C LYS A 4 8.00 -5.73 -11.98
N ASN A 5 7.95 -6.99 -11.55
CA ASN A 5 6.78 -7.83 -11.77
C ASN A 5 5.61 -7.34 -10.91
N MET A 6 4.59 -6.80 -11.58
CA MET A 6 3.38 -6.24 -10.97
C MET A 6 2.55 -7.26 -10.22
N ILE A 7 2.46 -8.50 -10.71
CA ILE A 7 1.70 -9.56 -10.04
C ILE A 7 2.36 -9.89 -8.70
N ILE A 8 3.69 -9.99 -8.67
CA ILE A 8 4.43 -10.25 -7.43
C ILE A 8 4.21 -9.12 -6.42
N ALA A 9 4.32 -7.86 -6.85
CA ALA A 9 4.08 -6.70 -5.99
C ALA A 9 2.65 -6.70 -5.41
N LEU A 10 1.64 -6.99 -6.22
CA LEU A 10 0.24 -7.06 -5.78
C LEU A 10 -0.01 -8.20 -4.80
N VAL A 11 0.53 -9.40 -5.07
CA VAL A 11 0.39 -10.56 -4.18
C VAL A 11 1.05 -10.26 -2.83
N LEU A 12 2.23 -9.62 -2.81
CA LEU A 12 2.88 -9.17 -1.58
C LEU A 12 1.99 -8.22 -0.77
N SER A 13 1.44 -7.18 -1.41
CA SER A 13 0.52 -6.23 -0.75
C SER A 13 -0.80 -6.84 -0.31
N PHE A 14 -1.26 -7.92 -0.97
CA PHE A 14 -2.47 -8.64 -0.61
C PHE A 14 -2.29 -9.42 0.71
N PHE A 15 -1.16 -10.12 0.87
CA PHE A 15 -0.86 -10.87 2.09
C PHE A 15 -0.50 -9.94 3.26
N VAL A 16 0.27 -8.89 2.99
CA VAL A 16 0.66 -7.91 4.00
C VAL A 16 0.59 -6.52 3.38
N THR A 17 -0.30 -5.70 3.91
CA THR A 17 -0.48 -4.31 3.48
C THR A 17 0.86 -3.57 3.50
N GLY A 18 1.25 -3.02 2.34
CA GLY A 18 2.48 -2.24 2.16
C GLY A 18 3.70 -3.02 1.66
N LEU A 19 3.71 -4.36 1.68
CA LEU A 19 4.88 -5.14 1.23
C LEU A 19 5.19 -5.01 -0.26
N GLY A 20 4.18 -4.84 -1.12
CA GLY A 20 4.41 -4.63 -2.55
C GLY A 20 5.13 -3.31 -2.83
N ASN A 21 4.81 -2.26 -2.07
CA ASN A 21 5.53 -0.99 -2.13
C ASN A 21 6.97 -1.12 -1.61
N VAL A 22 7.22 -1.92 -0.57
CA VAL A 22 8.59 -2.27 -0.14
C VAL A 22 9.36 -2.99 -1.26
N TYR A 23 8.74 -3.95 -1.96
CA TYR A 23 9.35 -4.65 -3.10
C TYR A 23 9.70 -3.72 -4.27
N ASN A 24 8.90 -2.67 -4.46
CA ASN A 24 9.13 -1.61 -5.42
C ASN A 24 10.26 -0.64 -5.02
N GLY A 25 10.82 -0.77 -3.81
CA GLY A 25 11.84 0.13 -3.25
C GLY A 25 11.27 1.31 -2.47
N LEU A 26 9.94 1.42 -2.35
CA LEU A 26 9.21 2.45 -1.62
C LEU A 26 9.02 2.04 -0.16
N THR A 27 10.13 1.85 0.56
CA THR A 27 10.10 1.28 1.92
C THR A 27 9.36 2.18 2.91
N MET A 28 9.54 3.51 2.81
CA MET A 28 8.86 4.45 3.70
C MET A 28 7.35 4.43 3.48
N ARG A 29 6.90 4.35 2.23
CA ARG A 29 5.49 4.19 1.87
C ARG A 29 4.90 2.92 2.42
N GLY A 30 5.56 1.79 2.18
CA GLY A 30 5.10 0.48 2.67
C GLY A 30 4.99 0.44 4.20
N LEU A 31 5.93 1.09 4.91
CA LEU A 31 5.87 1.21 6.36
C LEU A 31 4.67 2.04 6.83
N VAL A 32 4.41 3.19 6.21
CA VAL A 32 3.25 4.03 6.54
C VAL A 32 1.95 3.26 6.29
N GLU A 33 1.86 2.56 5.16
CA GLU A 33 0.68 1.75 4.81
C GLU A 33 0.42 0.62 5.82
N PHE A 34 1.49 -0.01 6.29
CA PHE A 34 1.45 -1.04 7.30
C PHE A 34 1.05 -0.50 8.68
N VAL A 35 1.59 0.65 9.10
CA VAL A 35 1.23 1.28 10.38
C VAL A 35 -0.25 1.67 10.39
N ILE A 36 -0.78 2.21 9.29
CA ILE A 36 -2.21 2.53 9.19
C ILE A 36 -3.06 1.26 9.30
N ALA A 37 -2.64 0.16 8.67
CA ALA A 37 -3.34 -1.12 8.79
C ALA A 37 -3.35 -1.64 10.24
N ILE A 38 -2.25 -1.52 10.98
CA ILE A 38 -2.19 -1.87 12.41
C ILE A 38 -3.17 -1.01 13.23
N VAL A 39 -3.17 0.31 13.02
CA VAL A 39 -4.08 1.22 13.73
C VAL A 39 -5.53 0.85 13.47
N LEU A 40 -5.91 0.57 12.21
CA LEU A 40 -7.26 0.12 11.87
C LEU A 40 -7.61 -1.22 12.52
N GLY A 41 -6.65 -2.16 12.62
CA GLY A 41 -6.82 -3.42 13.34
C GLY A 41 -7.06 -3.23 14.84
N LEU A 42 -6.31 -2.33 15.49
CA LEU A 42 -6.52 -1.99 16.89
C LEU A 42 -7.88 -1.32 17.11
N LEU A 43 -8.28 -0.40 16.22
CA LEU A 43 -9.61 0.23 16.29
C LEU A 43 -10.74 -0.78 16.11
N ASN A 44 -10.55 -1.78 15.24
CA ASN A 44 -11.50 -2.87 15.09
C ASN A 44 -11.64 -3.71 16.36
N MET A 45 -10.53 -4.04 17.01
CA MET A 45 -10.52 -4.87 18.21
C MET A 45 -11.07 -4.15 19.45
N TYR A 46 -10.73 -2.87 19.65
CA TYR A 46 -10.99 -2.15 20.90
C TYR A 46 -12.12 -1.13 20.83
N VAL A 47 -12.51 -0.67 19.63
CA VAL A 47 -13.51 0.42 19.48
C VAL A 47 -14.81 -0.10 18.89
N SER A 48 -14.78 -0.67 17.67
CA SER A 48 -15.99 -1.15 17.01
C SER A 48 -15.69 -2.04 15.80
N SER A 49 -16.55 -3.03 15.58
CA SER A 49 -16.48 -3.90 14.40
C SER A 49 -16.64 -3.15 13.07
N ILE A 50 -17.16 -1.91 13.07
CA ILE A 50 -17.31 -1.13 11.83
C ILE A 50 -15.98 -0.81 11.15
N PHE A 51 -14.88 -0.78 11.92
CA PHE A 51 -13.53 -0.57 11.39
C PHE A 51 -13.07 -1.72 10.47
N VAL A 52 -13.73 -2.87 10.47
CA VAL A 52 -13.40 -3.96 9.52
C VAL A 52 -13.70 -3.53 8.08
N ILE A 53 -14.79 -2.78 7.87
CA ILE A 53 -15.15 -2.27 6.54
C ILE A 53 -14.12 -1.23 6.09
N ILE A 54 -13.69 -0.36 7.01
CA ILE A 54 -12.65 0.65 6.75
C ILE A 54 -11.31 -0.02 6.44
N ALA A 55 -10.93 -1.06 7.20
CA ALA A 55 -9.72 -1.85 6.97
C ALA A 55 -9.73 -2.55 5.60
N LEU A 56 -10.89 -3.06 5.16
CA LEU A 56 -11.04 -3.64 3.82
C LEU A 56 -10.89 -2.59 2.73
N LEU A 57 -11.52 -1.41 2.88
CA LEU A 57 -11.33 -0.30 1.94
C LEU A 57 -9.87 0.16 1.88
N TRP A 58 -9.19 0.20 3.03
CA TRP A 58 -7.77 0.50 3.11
C TRP A 58 -6.92 -0.54 2.37
N ALA A 59 -7.18 -1.83 2.55
CA ALA A 59 -6.46 -2.90 1.86
C ALA A 59 -6.63 -2.81 0.33
N LEU A 60 -7.85 -2.54 -0.15
CA LEU A 60 -8.11 -2.30 -1.58
C LEU A 60 -7.39 -1.05 -2.10
N TYR A 61 -7.37 0.03 -1.32
CA TYR A 61 -6.61 1.23 -1.65
C TYR A 61 -5.11 0.93 -1.77
N VAL A 62 -4.51 0.18 -0.82
CA VAL A 62 -3.08 -0.16 -0.87
C VAL A 62 -2.74 -1.08 -2.06
N LEU A 63 -3.63 -1.98 -2.46
CA LEU A 63 -3.46 -2.75 -3.69
C LEU A 63 -3.45 -1.85 -4.93
N TYR A 64 -4.41 -0.91 -5.01
CA TYR A 64 -4.45 0.08 -6.08
C TYR A 64 -3.20 0.96 -6.08
N ASP A 65 -2.76 1.41 -4.91
CA ASP A 65 -1.55 2.21 -4.72
C ASP A 65 -0.30 1.46 -5.22
N THR A 66 -0.16 0.20 -4.80
CA THR A 66 0.93 -0.70 -5.23
C THR A 66 0.92 -0.87 -6.75
N TYR A 67 -0.25 -1.06 -7.36
CA TYR A 67 -0.39 -1.15 -8.82
C TYR A 67 0.11 0.13 -9.50
N GLN A 68 -0.36 1.29 -9.04
CA GLN A 68 -0.01 2.58 -9.63
C GLN A 68 1.48 2.88 -9.49
N CYS A 69 2.07 2.58 -8.33
CA CYS A 69 3.51 2.73 -8.08
C CYS A 69 4.34 1.80 -8.96
N THR A 70 3.98 0.52 -9.05
CA THR A 70 4.69 -0.44 -9.91
C THR A 70 4.59 -0.01 -11.39
N ASN A 71 3.40 0.42 -11.82
CA ASN A 71 3.18 0.90 -13.18
C ASN A 71 4.00 2.16 -13.48
N ALA A 72 4.09 3.09 -12.52
CA ALA A 72 4.92 4.28 -12.66
C ALA A 72 6.41 3.94 -12.79
N ILE A 73 6.91 3.01 -11.95
CA ILE A 73 8.31 2.54 -12.01
C ILE A 73 8.62 1.88 -13.35
N ASN A 74 7.73 0.98 -13.83
CA ASN A 74 7.94 0.26 -15.09
C ASN A 74 7.88 1.19 -16.32
N ASN A 75 7.09 2.26 -16.25
CA ASN A 75 6.94 3.23 -17.35
C ASN A 75 7.82 4.49 -17.19
N ASN A 76 8.73 4.53 -16.22
CA ASN A 76 9.54 5.71 -15.89
C ASN A 76 8.70 6.99 -15.70
N LYS A 77 7.51 6.87 -15.12
CA LYS A 77 6.64 7.99 -14.75
C LYS A 77 6.94 8.44 -13.32
N THR A 78 6.50 9.64 -12.96
CA THR A 78 6.57 10.12 -11.58
C THR A 78 5.74 9.23 -10.66
N ILE A 79 6.30 8.89 -9.49
CA ILE A 79 5.62 8.06 -8.51
C ILE A 79 4.48 8.91 -7.91
N PRO A 80 3.23 8.40 -7.91
CA PRO A 80 2.10 9.16 -7.40
C PRO A 80 2.22 9.38 -5.90
N LEU A 81 1.73 10.51 -5.40
CA LEU A 81 1.67 10.80 -3.96
C LEU A 81 0.73 9.81 -3.25
N LEU A 82 1.08 9.37 -2.03
CA LEU A 82 0.17 8.59 -1.19
C LEU A 82 -1.05 9.45 -0.86
N LEU A 83 -2.24 8.90 -1.07
CA LEU A 83 -3.52 9.59 -0.92
C LEU A 83 -3.62 10.87 -1.74
N THR A 84 -2.81 11.03 -2.80
CA THR A 84 -2.64 12.26 -3.59
C THR A 84 -2.08 13.46 -2.81
N GLN A 85 -1.71 13.30 -1.53
CA GLN A 85 -1.33 14.41 -0.66
C GLN A 85 0.08 14.28 -0.08
N ILE A 86 0.58 13.05 0.11
CA ILE A 86 1.79 12.81 0.89
C ILE A 86 2.88 12.22 0.00
N ASP A 87 4.04 12.87 -0.03
CA ASP A 87 5.21 12.33 -0.71
C ASP A 87 5.96 11.36 0.22
N LEU A 88 6.05 10.11 -0.20
CA LEU A 88 6.65 8.99 0.54
C LEU A 88 7.48 8.12 -0.40
N GLN A 89 8.19 8.75 -1.35
CA GLN A 89 9.15 8.08 -2.23
C GLN A 89 10.31 7.44 -1.44
#